data_AF-A0A238BLP7-F1
#
_entry.id   AF-A0A238BLP7-F1
#
_cell.length_a   1.000
_cell.length_b   1.000
_cell.length_c   1.000
_cell.angle_alpha   90.00
_cell.angle_beta   90.00
_cell.angle_gamma   90.00
#
_symmetry.space_group_name_H-M   'P 1'
#
loop_
_entity.id
_entity.type
_entity.pdbx_description
1 polymer ?
#
loop_
_entity_poly.entity_id
_entity_poly.type
_entity_poly.pdbx_seq_one_letter_code
_entity_poly.pdbx_strand_id
1 'polypeptide(L)'
;MVQTEPVEEEKPECGCKGVRYCAACKDTLRVAKLTLNREYPYAEYKKYVYSTRHQLAIYDSLLSGRPSLDDIHDSACRINETGNEFEFQIFEDYLVVPGLHVVSDFLSEEEEADLISVIDKTDWMPSQSGRRKQDYGPRVNFKHKKVKMDRFSGMPTYIDVILNRMNSISSDLFGSYQPFELCNLEYNDDRWSTIEMHYDDTWIWGDRLISVNLLSKSVLTYANEEKQLIIYVPLPTRYV
;
A
#
# COMPACT_ATOMS: atom_id res chain seq x y z
N MET A 1 -13.68 -43.02 32.11
CA MET A 1 -12.86 -41.82 31.87
C MET A 1 -12.81 -41.61 30.38
N VAL A 2 -13.58 -40.66 29.86
CA VAL A 2 -13.56 -40.31 28.43
C VAL A 2 -12.27 -39.55 28.20
N GLN A 3 -11.31 -40.20 27.55
CA GLN A 3 -10.14 -39.52 27.01
C GLN A 3 -10.65 -38.69 25.83
N THR A 4 -10.83 -37.39 26.06
CA THR A 4 -10.98 -36.42 24.96
C THR A 4 -9.63 -36.38 24.24
N GLU A 5 -9.60 -36.93 23.03
CA GLU A 5 -8.50 -36.74 22.09
C GLU A 5 -8.28 -35.23 21.91
N PRO A 6 -7.03 -34.75 21.86
CA PRO A 6 -6.78 -33.35 21.55
C PRO A 6 -7.30 -33.10 20.14
N VAL A 7 -8.32 -32.25 20.01
CA VAL A 7 -8.75 -31.70 18.73
C VAL A 7 -7.51 -31.04 18.14
N GLU A 8 -6.96 -31.60 17.07
CA GLU A 8 -5.95 -30.92 16.27
C GLU A 8 -6.60 -29.65 15.74
N GLU A 9 -6.30 -28.50 16.35
CA GLU A 9 -6.70 -27.20 15.80
C GLU A 9 -6.12 -27.12 14.39
N GLU A 10 -6.98 -27.25 13.37
CA GLU A 10 -6.61 -27.06 11.98
C GLU A 10 -5.87 -25.73 11.85
N LYS A 11 -4.59 -25.81 11.46
CA LYS A 11 -3.79 -24.61 11.27
C LYS A 11 -4.42 -23.81 10.14
N PRO A 12 -4.75 -22.52 10.36
CA PRO A 12 -5.36 -21.72 9.34
C PRO A 12 -4.42 -21.56 8.14
N GLU A 13 -4.93 -21.83 6.94
CA GLU A 13 -4.19 -21.73 5.69
C GLU A 13 -3.94 -20.25 5.32
N CYS A 14 -2.88 -19.69 5.89
CA CYS A 14 -2.44 -18.31 5.64
C CYS A 14 -0.93 -18.14 5.82
N GLY A 15 -0.36 -17.10 5.21
CA GLY A 15 1.06 -16.77 5.32
C GLY A 15 1.44 -15.97 6.58
N CYS A 16 0.48 -15.64 7.45
CA CYS A 16 0.63 -14.71 8.57
C CYS A 16 1.64 -15.16 9.64
N LYS A 17 2.52 -14.25 10.08
CA LYS A 17 3.57 -14.50 11.08
C LYS A 17 3.81 -13.27 11.97
N GLY A 18 4.36 -13.48 13.17
CA GLY A 18 4.67 -12.39 14.10
C GLY A 18 3.42 -11.59 14.46
N VAL A 19 3.52 -10.26 14.31
CA VAL A 19 2.42 -9.30 14.58
C VAL A 19 1.33 -9.28 13.50
N ARG A 20 1.57 -9.90 12.34
CA ARG A 20 0.66 -9.88 11.18
C ARG A 20 -0.42 -10.94 11.32
N TYR A 21 -1.65 -10.61 10.94
CA TYR A 21 -2.80 -11.51 10.98
C TYR A 21 -3.84 -11.18 9.90
N CYS A 22 -4.80 -12.08 9.70
CA CYS A 22 -5.85 -11.98 8.69
C CYS A 22 -7.12 -12.67 9.20
N ALA A 23 -8.22 -12.58 8.44
CA ALA A 23 -9.50 -13.16 8.82
C ALA A 23 -9.38 -14.66 9.17
N ALA A 24 -8.58 -15.42 8.42
CA ALA A 24 -8.41 -16.87 8.62
C ALA A 24 -7.73 -17.24 9.95
N CYS A 25 -6.86 -16.38 10.50
CA CYS A 25 -6.12 -16.69 11.73
C CYS A 25 -6.50 -15.79 12.92
N LYS A 26 -7.55 -14.97 12.78
CA LYS A 26 -7.94 -13.95 13.76
C LYS A 26 -8.26 -14.52 15.13
N ASP A 27 -8.82 -15.73 15.17
CA ASP A 27 -9.26 -16.39 16.41
C ASP A 27 -8.17 -17.28 17.04
N THR A 28 -6.96 -17.30 16.49
CA THR A 28 -5.86 -18.09 17.06
C THR A 28 -5.34 -17.48 18.35
N LEU A 29 -4.85 -18.30 19.28
CA LEU A 29 -4.22 -17.84 20.53
C LEU A 29 -3.08 -16.82 20.30
N ARG A 30 -2.35 -16.93 19.18
CA ARG A 30 -1.33 -15.96 18.80
C ARG A 30 -1.93 -14.58 18.60
N VAL A 31 -3.02 -14.48 17.84
CA VAL A 31 -3.64 -13.19 17.51
C VAL A 31 -4.39 -12.62 18.70
N ALA A 32 -5.09 -13.46 19.47
CA ALA A 32 -5.72 -13.03 20.72
C ALA A 32 -4.70 -12.34 21.66
N LYS A 33 -3.46 -12.84 21.73
CA LYS A 33 -2.38 -12.20 22.50
C LYS A 33 -1.91 -10.86 21.94
N LEU A 34 -2.00 -10.65 20.63
CA LEU A 34 -1.63 -9.39 19.98
C LEU A 34 -2.69 -8.30 20.19
N THR A 35 -3.97 -8.69 20.25
CA THR A 35 -5.10 -7.76 20.35
C THR A 35 -5.43 -7.36 21.79
N LEU A 36 -4.88 -8.05 22.79
CA LEU A 36 -5.03 -7.66 24.19
C LEU A 36 -4.42 -6.27 24.41
N ASN A 37 -5.28 -5.28 24.70
CA ASN A 37 -4.94 -3.92 25.10
C ASN A 37 -4.17 -3.06 24.07
N ARG A 38 -4.28 -3.37 22.77
CA ARG A 38 -3.72 -2.49 21.73
C ARG A 38 -4.75 -1.47 21.28
N GLU A 39 -4.67 -0.27 21.85
CA GLU A 39 -5.22 0.92 21.24
C GLU A 39 -4.54 1.18 19.89
N TYR A 40 -5.26 1.85 18.98
CA TYR A 40 -4.68 2.26 17.70
C TYR A 40 -3.62 3.34 17.96
N PRO A 41 -2.33 3.10 17.64
CA PRO A 41 -1.24 3.96 18.11
C PRO A 41 -1.27 5.38 17.53
N TYR A 42 -2.03 5.58 16.46
CA TYR A 42 -2.13 6.86 15.75
C TYR A 42 -3.42 7.62 16.03
N ALA A 43 -4.19 7.20 17.04
CA ALA A 43 -5.46 7.83 17.41
C ALA A 43 -5.31 9.34 17.65
N GLU A 44 -4.27 9.73 18.37
CA GLU A 44 -4.02 11.12 18.78
C GLU A 44 -3.12 11.90 17.79
N TYR A 45 -2.67 11.26 16.70
CA TYR A 45 -1.79 11.92 15.73
C TYR A 45 -2.56 12.98 14.94
N LYS A 46 -1.87 14.05 14.53
CA LYS A 46 -2.41 14.99 13.54
C LYS A 46 -2.62 14.28 12.20
N LYS A 47 -3.79 14.44 11.60
CA LYS A 47 -4.20 13.71 10.40
C LYS A 47 -4.22 14.64 9.20
N TYR A 48 -3.45 14.29 8.19
CA TYR A 48 -3.40 15.01 6.93
C TYR A 48 -3.88 14.10 5.80
N VAL A 49 -4.58 14.67 4.82
CA VAL A 49 -5.00 13.98 3.59
C VAL A 49 -4.28 14.63 2.42
N TYR A 50 -3.61 13.81 1.61
CA TYR A 50 -2.88 14.28 0.45
C TYR A 50 -3.84 14.64 -0.69
N SER A 51 -3.78 15.89 -1.12
CA SER A 51 -4.50 16.40 -2.28
C SER A 51 -3.64 16.26 -3.52
N THR A 52 -4.10 15.47 -4.48
CA THR A 52 -3.48 15.38 -5.81
C THR A 52 -3.66 16.66 -6.62
N ARG A 53 -4.73 17.43 -6.39
CA ARG A 53 -4.96 18.73 -7.03
C ARG A 53 -3.94 19.77 -6.57
N HIS A 54 -3.71 19.87 -5.26
CA HIS A 54 -2.82 20.89 -4.67
C HIS A 54 -1.38 20.41 -4.49
N GLN A 55 -1.11 19.11 -4.61
CA GLN A 55 0.19 18.46 -4.36
C GLN A 55 0.72 18.71 -2.93
N LEU A 56 -0.20 18.71 -1.96
CA LEU A 56 0.06 18.99 -0.54
C LEU A 56 -0.73 18.04 0.34
N ALA A 57 -0.19 17.73 1.52
CA ALA A 57 -0.96 17.07 2.57
C ALA A 57 -1.64 18.14 3.42
N ILE A 58 -2.97 18.10 3.50
CA ILE A 58 -3.80 19.13 4.14
C ILE A 58 -4.40 18.55 5.42
N TYR A 59 -4.28 19.29 6.52
CA TYR A 59 -4.82 18.86 7.81
C TYR A 59 -6.34 18.78 7.76
N ASP A 60 -6.92 17.68 8.25
CA ASP A 60 -8.37 17.55 8.40
C ASP A 60 -8.71 17.21 9.86
N SER A 61 -9.25 18.20 10.58
CA SER A 61 -9.68 18.08 11.98
C SER A 61 -10.97 17.29 12.16
N LEU A 62 -11.70 17.02 11.08
CA LEU A 62 -12.95 16.25 11.10
C LEU A 62 -12.69 14.74 11.12
N LEU A 63 -11.47 14.30 10.78
CA LEU A 63 -11.12 12.88 10.81
C LEU A 63 -11.04 12.36 12.25
N SER A 64 -11.75 11.27 12.50
CA SER A 64 -11.71 10.56 13.78
C SER A 64 -10.32 10.01 14.09
N GLY A 65 -10.10 9.51 15.32
CA GLY A 65 -8.83 8.88 15.70
C GLY A 65 -8.43 7.71 14.79
N ARG A 66 -9.40 7.00 14.21
CA ARG A 66 -9.19 5.89 13.28
C ARG A 66 -10.21 6.00 12.14
N PRO A 67 -9.95 6.87 11.14
CA PRO A 67 -10.89 7.09 10.06
C PRO A 67 -11.00 5.83 9.20
N SER A 68 -12.20 5.61 8.65
CA SER A 68 -12.44 4.56 7.66
C SER A 68 -11.86 4.94 6.30
N LEU A 69 -11.83 3.97 5.38
CA LEU A 69 -11.46 4.22 3.98
C LEU A 69 -12.34 5.31 3.37
N ASP A 70 -13.66 5.24 3.59
CA ASP A 70 -14.61 6.21 3.07
C ASP A 70 -14.40 7.61 3.65
N ASP A 71 -14.18 7.72 4.97
CA ASP A 71 -13.92 9.02 5.62
C ASP A 71 -12.74 9.76 4.97
N ILE A 72 -11.67 9.03 4.63
CA ILE A 72 -10.46 9.57 4.01
C ILE A 72 -10.74 10.00 2.56
N HIS A 73 -11.45 9.19 1.78
CA HIS A 73 -11.82 9.55 0.42
C HIS A 73 -12.78 10.75 0.37
N ASP A 74 -13.77 10.79 1.26
CA ASP A 74 -14.69 11.92 1.37
C ASP A 74 -13.96 13.21 1.77
N SER A 75 -12.98 13.12 2.68
CA SER A 75 -12.07 14.22 3.01
C SER A 75 -11.30 14.71 1.78
N ALA A 76 -10.71 13.78 1.04
CA ALA A 76 -9.97 14.09 -0.18
C ALA A 76 -10.83 14.78 -1.23
N CYS A 77 -12.07 14.32 -1.43
CA CYS A 77 -13.04 14.94 -2.33
C CYS A 77 -13.33 16.39 -1.91
N ARG A 78 -13.68 16.63 -0.63
CA ARG A 78 -13.93 17.99 -0.12
C ARG A 78 -12.73 18.92 -0.31
N ILE A 79 -11.54 18.43 0.03
CA ILE A 79 -10.29 19.18 -0.14
C ILE A 79 -10.06 19.51 -1.62
N ASN A 80 -10.19 18.53 -2.50
CA ASN A 80 -9.97 18.71 -3.94
C ASN A 80 -11.06 19.54 -4.63
N GLU A 81 -12.25 19.67 -4.06
CA GLU A 81 -13.34 20.52 -4.60
C GLU A 81 -13.19 21.99 -4.20
N THR A 82 -12.39 22.29 -3.17
CA THR A 82 -12.11 23.65 -2.72
C THR A 82 -11.42 24.45 -3.85
N GLY A 83 -11.89 25.69 -4.13
CA GLY A 83 -11.64 26.46 -5.37
C GLY A 83 -10.18 26.86 -5.72
N ASN A 84 -9.98 27.43 -6.92
CA ASN A 84 -8.68 27.63 -7.59
C ASN A 84 -7.73 28.68 -6.95
N GLU A 85 -6.46 28.25 -6.81
CA GLU A 85 -5.17 28.89 -7.09
C GLU A 85 -4.73 30.22 -6.42
N PHE A 86 -5.59 31.00 -5.76
CA PHE A 86 -5.15 32.23 -5.05
C PHE A 86 -5.41 32.25 -3.54
N GLU A 87 -5.89 31.16 -2.96
CA GLU A 87 -6.26 31.09 -1.54
C GLU A 87 -5.52 29.97 -0.80
N PHE A 88 -4.19 30.06 -0.74
CA PHE A 88 -3.42 29.38 0.32
C PHE A 88 -3.81 29.85 1.74
N GLN A 89 -4.71 30.83 1.85
CA GLN A 89 -5.31 31.28 3.11
C GLN A 89 -6.49 30.39 3.58
N ILE A 90 -7.01 29.46 2.76
CA ILE A 90 -8.11 28.56 3.18
C ILE A 90 -7.60 27.44 4.10
N PHE A 91 -6.43 26.88 3.80
CA PHE A 91 -5.90 25.77 4.58
C PHE A 91 -5.09 26.29 5.76
N GLU A 92 -5.64 26.17 6.98
CA GLU A 92 -4.98 26.62 8.21
C GLU A 92 -3.67 25.86 8.51
N ASP A 93 -3.55 24.60 8.09
CA ASP A 93 -2.39 23.74 8.34
C ASP A 93 -2.19 22.77 7.15
N TYR A 94 -1.00 22.81 6.53
CA TYR A 94 -0.63 21.96 5.40
C TYR A 94 0.86 21.60 5.43
N LEU A 95 1.22 20.53 4.73
CA LEU A 95 2.57 20.02 4.60
C LEU A 95 2.95 19.82 3.13
N VAL A 96 4.13 20.29 2.77
CA VAL A 96 4.84 19.80 1.59
C VAL A 96 5.48 18.47 1.95
N VAL A 97 5.30 17.45 1.11
CA VAL A 97 5.89 16.13 1.29
C VAL A 97 6.89 15.89 0.17
N PRO A 98 8.18 16.26 0.35
CA PRO A 98 9.18 16.14 -0.71
C PRO A 98 9.31 14.68 -1.19
N GLY A 99 9.34 14.49 -2.51
CA GLY A 99 9.49 13.18 -3.15
C GLY A 99 8.20 12.36 -3.27
N LEU A 100 7.10 12.78 -2.62
CA LEU A 100 5.79 12.17 -2.84
C LEU A 100 5.14 12.77 -4.08
N HIS A 101 4.96 11.94 -5.10
CA HIS A 101 4.27 12.30 -6.34
C HIS A 101 3.14 11.30 -6.58
N VAL A 102 1.95 11.83 -6.86
CA VAL A 102 0.77 11.02 -7.18
C VAL A 102 0.25 11.46 -8.54
N VAL A 103 0.13 10.49 -9.46
CA VAL A 103 -0.40 10.72 -10.81
C VAL A 103 -1.76 10.03 -10.90
N SER A 104 -2.82 10.83 -11.01
CA SER A 104 -4.17 10.34 -11.30
C SER A 104 -4.26 9.82 -12.73
N ASP A 105 -5.16 8.86 -12.98
CA ASP A 105 -5.46 8.33 -14.31
C ASP A 105 -4.20 7.87 -15.08
N PHE A 106 -3.28 7.22 -14.35
CA PHE A 106 -1.95 6.85 -14.83
C PHE A 106 -1.97 5.88 -16.02
N LEU A 107 -2.80 4.84 -15.98
CA LEU A 107 -3.16 4.00 -17.15
C LEU A 107 -4.46 4.52 -17.80
N SER A 108 -4.87 3.96 -18.93
CA SER A 108 -6.25 3.97 -19.44
C SER A 108 -7.03 2.75 -18.94
N GLU A 109 -8.36 2.74 -19.12
CA GLU A 109 -9.19 1.58 -18.79
C GLU A 109 -8.77 0.31 -19.56
N GLU A 110 -8.47 0.46 -20.85
CA GLU A 110 -7.98 -0.63 -21.70
C GLU A 110 -6.63 -1.15 -21.21
N GLU A 111 -5.68 -0.26 -20.91
CA GLU A 111 -4.37 -0.64 -20.37
C GLU A 111 -4.49 -1.35 -19.00
N GLU A 112 -5.39 -0.91 -18.12
CA GLU A 112 -5.64 -1.59 -16.84
C GLU A 112 -6.25 -2.98 -17.06
N ALA A 113 -7.29 -3.10 -17.89
CA ALA A 113 -7.94 -4.37 -18.17
C ALA A 113 -6.96 -5.39 -18.79
N ASP A 114 -6.15 -4.95 -19.76
CA ASP A 114 -5.12 -5.77 -20.39
C ASP A 114 -4.05 -6.20 -19.38
N LEU A 115 -3.58 -5.26 -18.55
CA LEU A 115 -2.58 -5.53 -17.52
C LEU A 115 -3.07 -6.57 -16.51
N ILE A 116 -4.30 -6.43 -16.00
CA ILE A 116 -4.92 -7.40 -15.09
C ILE A 116 -5.04 -8.78 -15.76
N SER A 117 -5.49 -8.82 -17.02
CA SER A 117 -5.60 -10.08 -17.77
C SER A 117 -4.27 -10.82 -17.91
N VAL A 118 -3.14 -10.09 -17.95
CA VAL A 118 -1.80 -10.67 -18.05
C VAL A 118 -1.29 -11.09 -16.66
N ILE A 119 -1.51 -10.27 -15.64
CA ILE A 119 -1.12 -10.58 -14.25
C ILE A 119 -1.77 -11.88 -13.79
N ASP A 120 -3.06 -12.07 -14.06
CA ASP A 120 -3.84 -13.24 -13.62
C ASP A 120 -3.50 -14.54 -14.35
N LYS A 121 -2.64 -14.51 -15.38
CA LYS A 121 -2.10 -15.72 -16.01
C LYS A 121 -1.05 -16.42 -15.15
N THR A 122 -0.52 -15.73 -14.14
CA THR A 122 0.48 -16.29 -13.22
C THR A 122 -0.18 -16.66 -11.89
N ASP A 123 0.23 -17.79 -11.32
CA ASP A 123 -0.34 -18.24 -10.05
C ASP A 123 -0.05 -17.27 -8.91
N TRP A 124 -1.09 -16.98 -8.14
CA TRP A 124 -1.01 -16.16 -6.94
C TRP A 124 -0.57 -17.00 -5.74
N MET A 125 0.47 -16.54 -5.03
CA MET A 125 0.96 -17.23 -3.83
C MET A 125 0.42 -16.56 -2.56
N PRO A 126 -0.02 -17.31 -1.54
CA PRO A 126 -0.42 -16.75 -0.25
C PRO A 126 0.70 -15.91 0.38
N SER A 127 0.34 -14.76 0.93
CA SER A 127 1.22 -13.83 1.62
C SER A 127 0.72 -13.54 3.04
N GLN A 128 1.43 -12.67 3.74
CA GLN A 128 1.08 -12.23 5.09
C GLN A 128 -0.11 -11.27 5.07
N SER A 129 -0.82 -11.20 6.20
CA SER A 129 -2.01 -10.38 6.41
C SER A 129 -3.04 -10.51 5.29
N GLY A 130 -3.43 -11.75 4.95
CA GLY A 130 -4.56 -12.02 4.05
C GLY A 130 -4.28 -11.87 2.56
N ARG A 131 -3.17 -11.22 2.20
CA ARG A 131 -2.78 -10.91 0.82
C ARG A 131 -2.38 -12.13 0.03
N ARG A 132 -2.40 -12.00 -1.30
CA ARG A 132 -1.66 -12.86 -2.23
C ARG A 132 -0.59 -12.03 -2.95
N LYS A 133 0.42 -12.69 -3.51
CA LYS A 133 1.50 -12.01 -4.21
C LYS A 133 2.09 -12.79 -5.38
N GLN A 134 2.70 -12.05 -6.29
CA GLN A 134 3.63 -12.53 -7.30
C GLN A 134 4.89 -11.68 -7.22
N ASP A 135 6.04 -12.30 -6.98
CA ASP A 135 7.33 -11.60 -6.86
C ASP A 135 8.20 -11.87 -8.09
N TYR A 136 8.70 -10.81 -8.72
CA TYR A 136 9.65 -10.87 -9.83
C TYR A 136 10.90 -10.10 -9.46
N GLY A 137 12.05 -10.75 -9.54
CA GLY A 137 13.31 -10.15 -9.13
C GLY A 137 14.30 -11.21 -8.68
N PRO A 138 15.54 -10.80 -8.38
CA PRO A 138 16.53 -11.72 -7.84
C PRO A 138 16.24 -12.08 -6.39
N ARG A 139 16.81 -13.20 -5.92
CA ARG A 139 16.62 -13.64 -4.55
C ARG A 139 17.47 -12.80 -3.60
N VAL A 140 16.82 -12.13 -2.66
CA VAL A 140 17.46 -11.27 -1.66
C VAL A 140 17.55 -12.01 -0.32
N ASN A 141 18.74 -12.02 0.28
CA ASN A 141 18.95 -12.40 1.67
C ASN A 141 19.13 -11.12 2.50
N PHE A 142 18.05 -10.68 3.14
CA PHE A 142 18.01 -9.46 3.95
C PHE A 142 18.99 -9.51 5.13
N LYS A 143 19.08 -10.65 5.83
CA LYS A 143 19.96 -10.80 7.01
C LYS A 143 21.44 -10.60 6.67
N HIS A 144 21.87 -11.08 5.50
CA HIS A 144 23.27 -11.00 5.07
C HIS A 144 23.53 -9.91 4.02
N LYS A 145 22.49 -9.15 3.64
CA LYS A 145 22.53 -8.17 2.54
C LYS A 145 23.18 -8.73 1.26
N LYS A 146 22.71 -9.90 0.83
CA LYS A 146 23.24 -10.61 -0.37
C LYS A 146 22.16 -10.79 -1.43
N VAL A 147 22.53 -10.61 -2.69
CA VAL A 147 21.67 -10.82 -3.85
C VAL A 147 22.15 -12.05 -4.63
N LYS A 148 21.20 -12.91 -5.04
CA LYS A 148 21.45 -14.05 -5.92
C LYS A 148 20.62 -13.93 -7.18
N MET A 149 21.30 -13.78 -8.32
CA MET A 149 20.70 -13.63 -9.65
C MET A 149 20.36 -14.97 -10.33
N ASP A 150 20.64 -16.10 -9.68
CA ASP A 150 20.64 -17.43 -10.30
C ASP A 150 19.29 -17.93 -10.81
N ARG A 151 18.19 -17.30 -10.39
CA ARG A 151 16.82 -17.60 -10.83
C ARG A 151 16.11 -16.43 -11.51
N PHE A 152 16.80 -15.30 -11.66
CA PHE A 152 16.20 -14.13 -12.27
C PHE A 152 16.39 -14.18 -13.78
N SER A 153 15.30 -14.37 -14.51
CA SER A 153 15.28 -14.43 -15.97
C SER A 153 14.86 -13.11 -16.63
N GLY A 154 14.65 -12.06 -15.86
CA GLY A 154 14.10 -10.78 -16.32
C GLY A 154 12.76 -10.45 -15.67
N MET A 155 12.31 -9.22 -15.91
CA MET A 155 10.99 -8.75 -15.49
C MET A 155 9.89 -9.25 -16.44
N PRO A 156 8.64 -9.38 -15.98
CA PRO A 156 7.53 -9.70 -16.86
C PRO A 156 7.30 -8.56 -17.87
N THR A 157 6.99 -8.90 -19.11
CA THR A 157 6.94 -7.94 -20.23
C THR A 157 5.92 -6.82 -20.06
N TYR A 158 4.86 -7.03 -19.28
CA TYR A 158 3.86 -5.99 -19.03
C TYR A 158 4.44 -4.77 -18.29
N ILE A 159 5.59 -4.90 -17.61
CA ILE A 159 6.24 -3.77 -16.91
C ILE A 159 6.60 -2.64 -17.88
N ASP A 160 6.84 -2.97 -19.15
CA ASP A 160 7.20 -1.99 -20.18
C ASP A 160 6.07 -0.98 -20.38
N VAL A 161 4.80 -1.36 -20.21
CA VAL A 161 3.67 -0.43 -20.27
C VAL A 161 3.81 0.64 -19.18
N ILE A 162 4.09 0.21 -17.95
CA ILE A 162 4.26 1.11 -16.80
C ILE A 162 5.48 2.02 -17.00
N LEU A 163 6.63 1.45 -17.38
CA LEU A 163 7.88 2.21 -17.57
C LEU A 163 7.76 3.22 -18.72
N ASN A 164 7.11 2.85 -19.82
CA ASN A 164 6.87 3.76 -20.94
C ASN A 164 5.91 4.89 -20.55
N ARG A 165 4.83 4.60 -19.83
CA ARG A 165 3.91 5.62 -19.30
C ARG A 165 4.64 6.59 -18.36
N MET A 166 5.39 6.07 -17.40
CA MET A 166 6.26 6.86 -16.52
C MET A 166 7.16 7.82 -17.31
N ASN A 167 7.91 7.29 -18.27
CA ASN A 167 8.82 8.08 -19.09
C ASN A 167 8.08 9.14 -19.94
N SER A 168 6.87 8.83 -20.42
CA SER A 168 6.04 9.76 -21.21
C SER A 168 5.48 10.93 -20.40
N ILE A 169 5.19 10.71 -19.11
CA ILE A 169 4.69 11.75 -18.20
C ILE A 169 5.81 12.71 -17.82
N SER A 170 6.98 12.18 -17.46
CA SER A 170 8.16 12.98 -17.19
C SER A 170 9.43 12.13 -17.30
N SER A 171 10.26 12.42 -18.31
CA SER A 171 11.58 11.79 -18.47
C SER A 171 12.52 12.08 -17.29
N ASP A 172 12.38 13.25 -16.67
CA ASP A 172 13.30 13.72 -15.64
C ASP A 172 12.91 13.19 -14.26
N LEU A 173 11.61 13.17 -13.96
CA LEU A 173 11.11 12.74 -12.65
C LEU A 173 10.88 11.23 -12.59
N PHE A 174 10.29 10.66 -13.64
CA PHE A 174 9.88 9.26 -13.68
C PHE A 174 10.74 8.41 -14.62
N GLY A 175 11.41 9.02 -15.60
CA GLY A 175 12.29 8.30 -16.52
C GLY A 175 13.52 7.68 -15.86
N SER A 176 14.24 6.89 -16.67
CA SER A 176 15.43 6.13 -16.28
C SER A 176 15.25 5.22 -15.04
N TYR A 177 14.00 4.95 -14.63
CA TYR A 177 13.72 4.04 -13.54
C TYR A 177 13.99 2.60 -14.00
N GLN A 178 14.86 1.91 -13.27
CA GLN A 178 15.17 0.51 -13.51
C GLN A 178 14.67 -0.30 -12.32
N PRO A 179 13.56 -1.04 -12.44
CA PRO A 179 13.05 -1.84 -11.34
C PRO A 179 14.05 -2.95 -11.01
N PHE A 180 14.43 -3.03 -9.74
CA PHE A 180 15.20 -4.17 -9.23
C PHE A 180 14.29 -5.36 -8.90
N GLU A 181 13.10 -5.06 -8.39
CA GLU A 181 12.05 -6.01 -8.02
C GLU A 181 10.70 -5.44 -8.45
N LEU A 182 9.77 -6.33 -8.81
CA LEU A 182 8.37 -6.04 -9.05
C LEU A 182 7.54 -7.02 -8.20
N CYS A 183 6.66 -6.48 -7.37
CA CYS A 183 5.75 -7.26 -6.56
C CYS A 183 4.30 -6.89 -6.92
N ASN A 184 3.56 -7.83 -7.51
CA ASN A 184 2.11 -7.69 -7.56
C ASN A 184 1.56 -8.13 -6.20
N LEU A 185 0.75 -7.28 -5.57
CA LEU A 185 0.11 -7.58 -4.29
C LEU A 185 -1.40 -7.51 -4.49
N GLU A 186 -2.08 -8.61 -4.18
CA GLU A 186 -3.53 -8.65 -4.21
C GLU A 186 -4.09 -8.57 -2.79
N TYR A 187 -5.07 -7.68 -2.64
CA TYR A 187 -5.79 -7.42 -1.41
C TYR A 187 -7.25 -7.87 -1.58
N ASN A 188 -7.75 -8.56 -0.57
CA ASN A 188 -9.13 -9.04 -0.52
C ASN A 188 -9.73 -8.70 0.86
N ASP A 189 -10.91 -8.07 0.84
CA ASP A 189 -11.63 -7.61 2.03
C ASP A 189 -12.10 -8.76 2.92
N ASP A 190 -12.61 -9.86 2.34
CA ASP A 190 -13.04 -11.05 3.11
C ASP A 190 -11.87 -11.70 3.87
N ARG A 191 -10.64 -11.50 3.39
CA ARG A 191 -9.41 -11.98 4.04
C ARG A 191 -8.86 -10.98 5.05
N TRP A 192 -9.44 -9.79 5.19
CA TRP A 192 -8.90 -8.65 5.95
C TRP A 192 -7.49 -8.31 5.47
N SER A 193 -7.33 -8.20 4.15
CA SER A 193 -6.03 -7.95 3.57
C SER A 193 -5.59 -6.52 3.86
N THR A 194 -4.44 -6.38 4.49
CA THR A 194 -3.85 -5.07 4.79
C THR A 194 -2.34 -5.17 4.73
N ILE A 195 -1.61 -4.07 4.58
CA ILE A 195 -0.16 -4.04 4.76
C ILE A 195 0.17 -3.22 6.01
N GLU A 196 0.96 -3.81 6.91
CA GLU A 196 1.35 -3.13 8.15
C GLU A 196 2.33 -1.99 7.87
N MET A 197 2.34 -0.97 8.73
CA MET A 197 3.38 0.07 8.71
C MET A 197 4.77 -0.56 8.82
N HIS A 198 5.65 -0.20 7.88
CA HIS A 198 7.05 -0.64 7.84
C HIS A 198 7.89 0.32 7.02
N TYR A 199 9.21 0.14 7.12
CA TYR A 199 10.18 0.76 6.23
C TYR A 199 10.67 -0.27 5.22
N ASP A 200 10.79 0.16 3.98
CA ASP A 200 11.46 -0.61 2.94
C ASP A 200 12.99 -0.56 3.12
N ASP A 201 13.66 -1.66 2.80
CA ASP A 201 15.10 -1.82 2.84
C ASP A 201 15.76 -1.01 1.70
N THR A 202 16.07 0.26 1.97
CA THR A 202 16.69 1.18 0.99
C THR A 202 18.02 0.68 0.42
N TRP A 203 18.75 -0.17 1.15
CA TRP A 203 20.01 -0.74 0.65
C TRP A 203 19.83 -1.63 -0.59
N ILE A 204 18.62 -2.15 -0.83
CA ILE A 204 18.31 -3.01 -1.97
C ILE A 204 17.43 -2.30 -3.00
N TRP A 205 16.39 -1.59 -2.55
CA TRP A 205 15.42 -0.96 -3.45
C TRP A 205 15.78 0.50 -3.82
N GLY A 206 16.81 1.06 -3.17
CA GLY A 206 17.22 2.45 -3.38
C GLY A 206 16.21 3.46 -2.83
N ASP A 207 16.28 4.67 -3.37
CA ASP A 207 15.52 5.83 -2.86
C ASP A 207 14.20 6.07 -3.61
N ARG A 208 13.89 5.26 -4.64
CA ARG A 208 12.71 5.42 -5.48
C ARG A 208 11.85 4.17 -5.46
N LEU A 209 10.65 4.30 -4.91
CA LEU A 209 9.62 3.26 -4.92
C LEU A 209 8.45 3.71 -5.78
N ILE A 210 7.98 2.80 -6.63
CA ILE A 210 6.84 3.02 -7.52
C ILE A 210 5.73 2.08 -7.10
N SER A 211 4.53 2.62 -6.92
CA SER A 211 3.32 1.85 -6.63
C SER A 211 2.24 2.23 -7.64
N VAL A 212 1.56 1.23 -8.18
CA VAL A 212 0.43 1.40 -9.09
C VAL A 212 -0.78 0.74 -8.43
N ASN A 213 -1.81 1.54 -8.15
CA ASN A 213 -3.08 1.04 -7.63
C ASN A 213 -4.02 0.72 -8.79
N LEU A 214 -4.59 -0.48 -8.78
CA LEU A 214 -5.50 -0.98 -9.81
C LEU A 214 -6.81 -1.44 -9.16
N LEU A 215 -7.88 -1.47 -9.94
CA LEU A 215 -9.20 -1.98 -9.54
C LEU A 215 -9.87 -1.13 -8.45
N SER A 216 -9.66 -1.48 -7.18
CA SER A 216 -10.36 -0.92 -6.03
C SER A 216 -9.66 0.31 -5.44
N LYS A 217 -10.43 1.17 -4.78
CA LYS A 217 -9.87 2.33 -4.07
C LYS A 217 -9.09 1.86 -2.85
N SER A 218 -7.99 2.53 -2.55
CA SER A 218 -7.16 2.25 -1.38
C SER A 218 -6.57 3.53 -0.82
N VAL A 219 -5.92 3.42 0.34
CA VAL A 219 -5.18 4.52 0.94
C VAL A 219 -3.78 4.04 1.31
N LEU A 220 -2.76 4.71 0.80
CA LEU A 220 -1.41 4.58 1.34
C LEU A 220 -1.28 5.48 2.56
N THR A 221 -0.75 4.95 3.65
CA THR A 221 -0.65 5.69 4.90
C THR A 221 0.81 5.82 5.30
N TYR A 222 1.23 7.03 5.64
CA TYR A 222 2.58 7.35 6.11
C TYR A 222 2.49 7.96 7.49
N ALA A 223 3.28 7.44 8.44
CA ALA A 223 3.37 8.00 9.78
C ALA A 223 4.73 8.68 10.00
N ASN A 224 4.72 9.78 10.73
CA ASN A 224 5.92 10.38 11.29
C ASN A 224 5.78 10.41 12.81
N GLU A 225 6.45 9.45 13.46
CA GLU A 225 6.38 9.24 14.91
C GLU A 225 6.97 10.44 15.67
N GLU A 226 8.04 11.07 15.19
CA GLU A 226 8.66 12.22 15.88
C GLU A 226 7.74 13.44 15.94
N LYS A 227 7.05 13.70 14.83
CA LYS A 227 6.11 14.84 14.70
C LYS A 227 4.69 14.48 15.13
N GLN A 228 4.43 13.23 15.52
CA GLN A 228 3.10 12.71 15.89
C GLN A 228 2.04 13.05 14.82
N LEU A 229 2.35 12.77 13.54
CA LEU A 229 1.45 13.01 12.42
C LEU A 229 1.31 11.80 11.50
N ILE A 230 0.19 11.73 10.80
CA ILE A 230 -0.13 10.71 9.81
C ILE A 230 -0.64 11.39 8.54
N ILE A 231 -0.18 10.89 7.39
CA ILE A 231 -0.56 11.36 6.07
C ILE A 231 -1.24 10.21 5.36
N TYR A 232 -2.50 10.43 4.98
CA TYR A 232 -3.27 9.53 4.16
C TYR A 232 -3.19 9.97 2.71
N VAL A 233 -2.79 9.07 1.82
CA VAL A 233 -2.73 9.29 0.38
C VAL A 233 -3.83 8.44 -0.27
N PRO A 234 -4.98 9.04 -0.57
CA PRO A 234 -6.10 8.33 -1.18
C PRO A 234 -5.80 8.03 -2.65
N LEU A 235 -5.97 6.77 -3.02
CA LEU A 235 -5.82 6.25 -4.37
C LEU A 235 -7.21 5.79 -4.82
N PRO A 236 -7.98 6.64 -5.51
CA PRO A 236 -9.34 6.30 -5.91
C PRO A 236 -9.36 5.14 -6.91
N THR A 237 -10.51 4.48 -7.05
CA THR A 237 -10.76 3.69 -8.25
C THR A 237 -10.75 4.63 -9.45
N ARG A 238 -10.51 4.08 -10.64
CA ARG A 238 -11.00 4.77 -11.83
C ARG A 238 -12.51 4.92 -11.71
N TYR A 239 -13.02 6.09 -12.06
CA TYR A 239 -14.46 6.28 -12.22
C TYR A 239 -14.88 5.42 -13.41
N VAL A 240 -15.78 4.46 -13.18
CA VAL A 240 -16.51 3.75 -14.24
C VAL A 240 -17.69 4.61 -14.70
#